data_AF-A0A3M3YNW6-F1
#
_entry.id   AF-A0A3M3YNW6-F1
#
_cell.length_a   1.000
_cell.length_b   1.000
_cell.length_c   1.000
_cell.angle_alpha   90.00
_cell.angle_beta   90.00
_cell.angle_gamma   90.00
#
_symmetry.space_group_name_H-M   'P 1'
#
loop_
_entity.id
_entity.type
_entity.pdbx_description
1 polymer ?
#
loop_
_entity_poly.entity_id
_entity_poly.type
_entity_poly.pdbx_seq_one_letter_code
_entity_poly.pdbx_strand_id
1 'polypeptide(L)'
;MLALNALLEKEFLMRVCFVVMGFGKKVEYETGRVLDLDATYEAIIEPAVSSNGLRCIRADEITQSGIIDVKMYEMLLRADLVIADISTGNVNAVYELGVRHALRPNSTIIMTEDQGKLYFDLNHVSTFRYQHFGDDILAREARRAVKDLGALIGSVMAAQAVDSPVYTYLPKLLSPRMSDEEYEELLGEAEEAHQRFSRHMREGEGFMRQSKHLLACREFAAAHAMRPGEPNVVQKLALNTYKSKQPNELAALKAGLELIGLLHPQESNDPETVGIAGAITKRLWLLEGSREALDSSIQFYRRGFEVKRDYYNGQNLAQCFEFRAQVQSERSEKVFDFMCAQKIRKILLTSLHRVLESEDFFERPDKRWIYATLANCYFACEQPKQAEPFEHKFMGASEAQWEIDTYMAGKDELFRIREDRLTTLSQGQE
;
A
#
# COMPACT_ATOMS: atom_id res chain seq x y z
N MET A 1 50.44 23.31 10.63
CA MET A 1 49.39 23.03 11.63
C MET A 1 48.10 23.82 11.36
N LEU A 2 48.16 25.14 11.09
CA LEU A 2 46.96 25.94 10.74
C LEU A 2 46.29 25.56 9.41
N ALA A 3 47.05 25.18 8.37
CA ALA A 3 46.47 24.73 7.10
C ALA A 3 45.92 23.29 7.13
N LEU A 4 46.36 22.47 8.10
CA LEU A 4 45.86 21.10 8.28
C LEU A 4 44.54 21.10 9.07
N ASN A 5 44.37 22.05 10.01
CA ASN A 5 43.11 22.25 10.73
C ASN A 5 42.01 22.83 9.83
N ALA A 6 42.32 23.73 8.89
CA ALA A 6 41.34 24.22 7.92
C ALA A 6 40.90 23.16 6.88
N LEU A 7 41.67 22.08 6.71
CA LEU A 7 41.31 20.91 5.89
C LEU A 7 40.53 19.85 6.69
N LEU A 8 40.58 19.91 8.03
CA LEU A 8 39.85 19.02 8.94
C LEU A 8 38.53 19.64 9.44
N GLU A 9 38.36 20.96 9.38
CA GLU A 9 37.07 21.66 9.65
C GLU A 9 36.10 21.63 8.45
N LYS A 10 36.53 21.13 7.29
CA LYS A 10 35.60 20.55 6.31
C LYS A 10 35.34 19.10 6.70
N GLU A 11 34.70 18.89 7.84
CA GLU A 11 33.74 17.79 7.92
C GLU A 11 32.85 17.98 6.69
N PHE A 12 32.91 17.04 5.75
CA PHE A 12 32.10 17.09 4.53
C PHE A 12 30.67 17.27 5.01
N LEU A 13 30.10 18.48 4.91
CA LEU A 13 28.67 18.67 5.05
C LEU A 13 28.09 17.81 3.93
N MET A 14 27.64 16.61 4.29
CA MET A 14 27.22 15.63 3.29
C MET A 14 26.06 16.28 2.53
N ARG A 15 26.20 16.33 1.21
CA ARG A 15 25.19 16.94 0.34
C ARG A 15 23.86 16.25 0.56
N VAL A 16 22.78 17.01 0.54
CA VAL A 16 21.44 16.49 0.87
C VAL A 16 20.64 16.28 -0.41
N CYS A 17 20.04 15.10 -0.52
CA CYS A 17 18.99 14.79 -1.47
C CYS A 17 17.65 14.74 -0.73
N PHE A 18 16.75 15.64 -1.09
CA PHE A 18 15.39 15.65 -0.58
C PHE A 18 14.44 14.93 -1.54
N VAL A 19 13.68 13.97 -1.02
CA VAL A 19 12.80 13.10 -1.80
C VAL A 19 11.35 13.50 -1.58
N VAL A 20 10.74 13.98 -2.65
CA VAL A 20 9.35 14.40 -2.76
C VAL A 20 8.56 13.24 -3.36
N MET A 21 7.76 12.55 -2.55
CA MET A 21 6.98 11.39 -3.01
C MET A 21 5.77 11.13 -2.12
N GLY A 22 4.82 10.32 -2.61
CA GLY A 22 3.84 9.70 -1.72
C GLY A 22 4.49 8.63 -0.84
N PHE A 23 3.77 8.20 0.20
CA PHE A 23 4.23 7.17 1.14
C PHE A 23 3.24 6.00 1.21
N GLY A 24 3.75 4.81 1.56
CA GLY A 24 2.97 3.59 1.67
C GLY A 24 2.39 3.10 0.36
N LYS A 25 1.44 2.15 0.47
CA LYS A 25 0.71 1.60 -0.66
C LYS A 25 -0.37 2.57 -1.13
N LYS A 26 -0.36 2.90 -2.42
CA LYS A 26 -1.35 3.77 -3.05
C LYS A 26 -2.01 3.07 -4.21
N VAL A 27 -3.33 3.21 -4.31
CA VAL A 27 -4.09 2.75 -5.47
C VAL A 27 -4.03 3.84 -6.54
N GLU A 28 -3.48 3.49 -7.70
CA GLU A 28 -3.56 4.32 -8.90
C GLU A 28 -5.01 4.34 -9.41
N TYR A 29 -5.62 5.52 -9.44
CA TYR A 29 -7.06 5.67 -9.74
C TYR A 29 -7.45 5.16 -11.14
N GLU A 30 -6.63 5.38 -12.16
CA GLU A 30 -6.97 5.01 -13.55
C GLU A 30 -6.93 3.50 -13.79
N THR A 31 -6.00 2.78 -13.16
CA THR A 31 -5.76 1.35 -13.44
C THR A 31 -6.23 0.43 -12.30
N GLY A 32 -6.41 0.96 -11.09
CA GLY A 32 -6.64 0.19 -9.87
C GLY A 32 -5.40 -0.55 -9.35
N ARG A 33 -4.23 -0.36 -9.97
CA ARG A 33 -2.95 -0.94 -9.50
C ARG A 33 -2.59 -0.37 -8.14
N VAL A 34 -1.98 -1.20 -7.29
CA VAL A 34 -1.43 -0.76 -6.00
C VAL A 34 0.07 -0.61 -6.18
N LEU A 35 0.58 0.60 -5.98
CA LEU A 35 2.02 0.89 -5.97
C LEU A 35 2.48 1.03 -4.52
N ASP A 36 3.48 0.26 -4.12
CA ASP A 36 4.15 0.43 -2.84
C ASP A 36 5.28 1.44 -3.01
N LEU A 37 5.06 2.65 -2.51
CA LEU A 37 6.02 3.75 -2.62
C LEU A 37 7.15 3.63 -1.60
N ASP A 38 6.93 2.91 -0.49
CA ASP A 38 8.00 2.60 0.45
C ASP A 38 8.98 1.63 -0.20
N ALA A 39 8.49 0.62 -0.95
CA ALA A 39 9.34 -0.27 -1.73
C ALA A 39 10.18 0.48 -2.78
N THR A 40 9.60 1.46 -3.50
CA THR A 40 10.38 2.33 -4.41
C THR A 40 11.49 3.07 -3.67
N TYR A 41 11.18 3.66 -2.53
CA TYR A 41 12.15 4.42 -1.74
C TYR A 41 13.32 3.54 -1.27
N GLU A 42 13.01 2.44 -0.59
CA GLU A 42 13.99 1.54 0.03
C GLU A 42 14.80 0.74 -1.00
N ALA A 43 14.18 0.30 -2.10
CA ALA A 43 14.83 -0.56 -3.08
C ALA A 43 15.57 0.22 -4.19
N ILE A 44 15.19 1.48 -4.45
CA ILE A 44 15.70 2.26 -5.58
C ILE A 44 16.34 3.58 -5.13
N ILE A 45 15.56 4.45 -4.48
CA ILE A 45 15.96 5.85 -4.25
C ILE A 45 17.08 5.94 -3.23
N GLU A 46 16.87 5.40 -2.02
CA GLU A 46 17.84 5.48 -0.93
C GLU A 46 19.20 4.84 -1.29
N PRO A 47 19.26 3.63 -1.90
CA PRO A 47 20.53 3.05 -2.33
C PRO A 47 21.24 3.88 -3.41
N ALA A 48 20.49 4.42 -4.39
CA ALA A 48 21.07 5.22 -5.48
C ALA A 48 21.66 6.54 -4.95
N VAL A 49 20.93 7.22 -4.07
CA VAL A 49 21.36 8.47 -3.44
C VAL A 49 22.57 8.25 -2.54
N SER A 50 22.50 7.25 -1.66
CA SER A 50 23.59 6.93 -0.72
C SER A 50 24.87 6.52 -1.44
N SER A 51 24.77 5.78 -2.55
CA SER A 51 25.93 5.39 -3.36
C SER A 51 26.65 6.58 -4.04
N ASN A 52 25.98 7.73 -4.17
CA ASN A 52 26.55 8.98 -4.66
C ASN A 52 27.07 9.89 -3.53
N GLY A 53 27.06 9.43 -2.28
CA GLY A 53 27.56 10.19 -1.13
C GLY A 53 26.67 11.35 -0.71
N LEU A 54 25.37 11.27 -1.00
CA LEU A 54 24.37 12.21 -0.50
C LEU A 54 23.59 11.59 0.68
N ARG A 55 23.17 12.43 1.62
CA ARG A 55 22.16 12.08 2.62
C ARG A 55 20.78 12.06 1.96
N CYS A 56 20.05 10.97 2.13
CA CYS A 56 18.71 10.79 1.56
C CYS A 56 17.66 11.09 2.63
N ILE A 57 16.80 12.07 2.38
CA ILE A 57 15.76 12.48 3.32
C ILE A 57 14.42 12.55 2.59
N ARG A 58 13.40 11.87 3.10
CA ARG A 58 12.06 11.84 2.50
C ARG A 58 11.12 12.87 3.16
N ALA A 59 10.21 13.44 2.38
CA ALA A 59 9.34 14.54 2.83
C ALA A 59 8.49 14.25 4.09
N ASP A 60 8.03 13.01 4.28
CA ASP A 60 7.26 12.55 5.43
C ASP A 60 8.05 12.53 6.76
N GLU A 61 9.37 12.57 6.69
CA GLU A 61 10.27 12.59 7.86
C GLU A 61 10.30 13.96 8.54
N ILE A 62 9.99 15.01 7.79
CA ILE A 62 10.12 16.42 8.20
C ILE A 62 8.82 16.95 8.81
N THR A 63 7.70 16.41 8.32
CA THR A 63 6.31 16.79 8.64
C THR A 63 5.94 16.57 10.12
N GLN A 64 6.75 15.84 10.91
CA GLN A 64 6.40 15.41 12.27
C GLN A 64 6.89 16.32 13.41
N SER A 65 7.56 17.43 13.09
CA SER A 65 8.16 18.32 14.10
C SER A 65 7.28 19.53 14.50
N GLY A 66 6.00 19.57 14.11
CA GLY A 66 5.02 20.55 14.61
C GLY A 66 5.04 21.95 13.97
N ILE A 67 5.97 22.24 13.05
CA ILE A 67 5.98 23.42 12.17
C ILE A 67 6.21 22.92 10.74
N ILE A 68 5.11 22.45 10.14
CA ILE A 68 5.16 21.47 9.06
C ILE A 68 5.57 22.08 7.71
N ASP A 69 5.04 23.25 7.38
CA ASP A 69 5.25 23.82 6.05
C ASP A 69 6.61 24.50 5.90
N VAL A 70 7.08 25.19 6.95
CA VAL A 70 8.33 25.98 6.89
C VAL A 70 9.52 25.08 6.61
N LYS A 71 9.66 23.98 7.35
CA LYS A 71 10.77 23.03 7.22
C LYS A 71 10.80 22.31 5.86
N MET A 72 9.63 22.01 5.30
CA MET A 72 9.52 21.40 3.95
C MET A 72 9.94 22.39 2.86
N TYR A 73 9.48 23.65 2.91
CA TYR A 73 9.90 24.68 1.95
C TYR A 73 11.39 24.99 2.05
N GLU A 74 11.96 24.98 3.26
CA GLU A 74 13.40 25.11 3.46
C GLU A 74 14.17 24.00 2.76
N MET A 75 13.72 22.75 2.87
CA MET A 75 14.35 21.62 2.19
C MET A 75 14.25 21.70 0.67
N LEU A 76 13.10 22.11 0.14
CA LEU A 76 12.94 22.36 -1.30
C LEU A 76 13.88 23.46 -1.80
N LEU A 77 14.20 24.47 -0.98
CA LEU A 77 15.15 25.52 -1.35
C LEU A 77 16.62 25.07 -1.21
N ARG A 78 16.93 24.38 -0.11
CA ARG A 78 18.31 24.19 0.38
C ARG A 78 18.94 22.87 -0.04
N ALA A 79 18.14 21.81 -0.28
CA ALA A 79 18.68 20.53 -0.71
C ALA A 79 19.48 20.67 -2.01
N ASP A 80 20.65 20.02 -2.03
CA ASP A 80 21.56 19.99 -3.18
C ASP A 80 20.92 19.30 -4.38
N LEU A 81 20.08 18.29 -4.11
CA LEU A 81 19.29 17.54 -5.08
C LEU A 81 17.86 17.38 -4.57
N VAL A 82 16.89 17.49 -5.47
CA VAL A 82 15.53 17.00 -5.22
C VAL A 82 15.19 15.88 -6.19
N ILE A 83 14.68 14.77 -5.66
CA ILE A 83 14.07 13.70 -6.44
C ILE A 83 12.57 13.74 -6.20
N ALA A 84 11.78 13.95 -7.26
CA ALA A 84 10.32 13.97 -7.19
C ALA A 84 9.72 12.74 -7.87
N ASP A 85 9.10 11.85 -7.10
CA ASP A 85 8.31 10.73 -7.60
C ASP A 85 6.84 11.15 -7.76
N ILE A 86 6.38 11.16 -9.01
CA ILE A 86 5.02 11.56 -9.39
C ILE A 86 4.15 10.38 -9.86
N SER A 87 4.59 9.14 -9.59
CA SER A 87 4.00 7.91 -10.14
C SER A 87 2.52 7.72 -9.77
N THR A 88 2.10 8.20 -8.61
CA THR A 88 0.72 8.03 -8.12
C THR A 88 -0.19 9.21 -8.42
N GLY A 89 0.30 10.23 -9.15
CA GLY A 89 -0.44 11.48 -9.32
C GLY A 89 -0.70 12.21 -8.00
N ASN A 90 0.15 11.99 -6.99
CA ASN A 90 0.04 12.65 -5.70
C ASN A 90 0.15 14.17 -5.90
N VAL A 91 -0.96 14.88 -5.68
CA VAL A 91 -1.06 16.33 -5.87
C VAL A 91 -0.03 17.08 -5.03
N ASN A 92 0.30 16.58 -3.83
CA ASN A 92 1.30 17.19 -2.97
C ASN A 92 2.70 17.08 -3.60
N ALA A 93 3.07 15.91 -4.13
CA ALA A 93 4.36 15.72 -4.79
C ALA A 93 4.51 16.61 -6.04
N VAL A 94 3.43 16.76 -6.81
CA VAL A 94 3.40 17.66 -7.97
C VAL A 94 3.51 19.13 -7.54
N TYR A 95 2.83 19.52 -6.46
CA TYR A 95 2.91 20.87 -5.91
C TYR A 95 4.32 21.20 -5.41
N GLU A 96 4.93 20.32 -4.62
CA GLU A 96 6.29 20.45 -4.10
C GLU A 96 7.34 20.51 -5.22
N LEU A 97 7.18 19.71 -6.28
CA LEU A 97 8.00 19.81 -7.50
C LEU A 97 7.87 21.19 -8.16
N GLY A 98 6.64 21.72 -8.28
CA GLY A 98 6.40 23.07 -8.80
C GLY A 98 7.09 24.14 -7.97
N VAL A 99 7.06 24.02 -6.65
CA VAL A 99 7.76 24.92 -5.73
C VAL A 99 9.27 24.81 -5.88
N ARG A 100 9.83 23.59 -5.96
CA ARG A 100 11.27 23.39 -6.23
C ARG A 100 11.68 24.07 -7.53
N HIS A 101 10.92 23.90 -8.60
CA HIS A 101 11.19 24.57 -9.88
C HIS A 101 11.16 26.09 -9.76
N ALA A 102 10.29 26.67 -8.93
CA ALA A 102 10.25 28.11 -8.70
C ALA A 102 11.46 28.61 -7.88
N LEU A 103 11.88 27.83 -6.88
CA LEU A 103 12.94 28.22 -5.94
C LEU A 103 14.34 27.98 -6.49
N ARG A 104 14.54 26.99 -7.36
CA ARG A 104 15.87 26.57 -7.82
C ARG A 104 15.92 26.35 -9.34
N PRO A 105 17.04 26.74 -9.98
CA PRO A 105 17.19 26.58 -11.43
C PRO A 105 17.54 25.16 -11.86
N ASN A 106 18.14 24.37 -10.98
CA ASN A 106 18.76 23.08 -11.31
C ASN A 106 18.75 22.08 -10.14
N SER A 107 19.26 20.88 -10.42
CA SER A 107 19.36 19.75 -9.51
C SER A 107 18.01 19.22 -9.06
N THR A 108 17.15 18.95 -10.04
CA THR A 108 15.83 18.33 -9.85
C THR A 108 15.68 17.13 -10.79
N ILE A 109 15.45 15.95 -10.23
CA ILE A 109 15.16 14.72 -10.97
C ILE A 109 13.70 14.38 -10.78
N ILE A 110 12.98 14.15 -11.88
CA ILE A 110 11.61 13.63 -11.85
C ILE A 110 11.67 12.14 -12.12
N MET A 111 10.89 11.35 -11.38
CA MET A 111 10.72 9.93 -11.61
C MET A 111 9.25 9.52 -11.67
N THR A 112 8.98 8.49 -12.47
CA THR A 112 7.64 7.92 -12.64
C THR A 112 7.72 6.41 -12.85
N GLU A 113 6.68 5.70 -12.40
CA GLU A 113 6.42 4.33 -12.79
C GLU A 113 6.03 4.28 -14.28
N ASP A 114 6.58 3.31 -15.03
CA ASP A 114 6.56 3.26 -16.49
C ASP A 114 5.17 3.03 -17.10
N GLN A 115 4.25 2.42 -16.35
CA GLN A 115 2.85 2.27 -16.78
C GLN A 115 1.94 3.36 -16.23
N GLY A 116 2.46 4.24 -15.37
CA GLY A 116 1.78 5.43 -14.92
C GLY A 116 1.64 6.46 -16.04
N LYS A 117 0.50 7.13 -16.08
CA LYS A 117 0.25 8.23 -17.00
C LYS A 117 0.81 9.52 -16.43
N LEU A 118 1.66 10.22 -17.19
CA LEU A 118 2.18 11.53 -16.78
C LEU A 118 1.07 12.58 -16.90
N TYR A 119 0.58 13.10 -15.77
CA TYR A 119 -0.45 14.14 -15.71
C TYR A 119 0.17 15.54 -15.63
N PHE A 120 1.01 15.93 -16.58
CA PHE A 120 1.41 17.33 -16.78
C PHE A 120 2.20 17.48 -18.08
N ASP A 121 2.38 18.71 -18.57
CA ASP A 121 3.22 19.05 -19.72
C ASP A 121 4.73 18.99 -19.35
N LEU A 122 5.15 17.87 -18.75
CA LEU A 122 6.54 17.52 -18.44
C LEU A 122 7.20 16.78 -19.61
N ASN A 123 6.57 16.72 -20.79
CA ASN A 123 7.10 16.03 -21.98
C ASN A 123 8.47 16.55 -22.44
N HIS A 124 8.88 17.73 -21.97
CA HIS A 124 10.17 18.34 -22.23
C HIS A 124 11.19 18.17 -21.09
N VAL A 125 10.81 17.52 -19.97
CA VAL A 125 11.68 17.27 -18.82
C VAL A 125 12.07 15.80 -18.78
N SER A 126 13.38 15.54 -18.79
CA SER A 126 13.93 14.18 -18.71
C SER A 126 13.43 13.50 -17.42
N THR A 127 12.60 12.47 -17.57
CA THR A 127 11.99 11.74 -16.46
C THR A 127 12.59 10.34 -16.35
N PHE A 128 13.07 9.98 -15.17
CA PHE A 128 13.55 8.64 -14.86
C PHE A 128 12.38 7.66 -14.73
N ARG A 129 12.50 6.46 -15.31
CA ARG A 129 11.43 5.47 -15.29
C ARG A 129 11.85 4.17 -14.62
N TYR A 130 10.95 3.65 -13.79
CA TYR A 130 11.07 2.36 -13.12
C TYR A 130 9.77 1.56 -13.22
N GLN A 131 9.78 0.29 -12.83
CA GLN A 131 8.62 -0.60 -12.96
C GLN A 131 8.24 -1.26 -11.62
N HIS A 132 6.94 -1.29 -11.31
CA HIS A 132 6.39 -2.12 -10.23
C HIS A 132 5.90 -3.46 -10.76
N PHE A 133 6.12 -4.50 -9.97
CA PHE A 133 5.55 -5.82 -10.19
C PHE A 133 4.54 -6.16 -9.08
N GLY A 134 3.24 -6.01 -9.39
CA GLY A 134 2.23 -6.02 -8.34
C GLY A 134 2.42 -4.81 -7.43
N ASP A 135 2.58 -5.06 -6.12
CA ASP A 135 2.87 -4.07 -5.10
C ASP A 135 4.34 -4.10 -4.62
N ASP A 136 5.28 -4.65 -5.41
CA ASP A 136 6.69 -4.77 -5.03
C ASP A 136 7.64 -4.40 -6.19
N ILE A 137 8.93 -4.21 -5.89
CA ILE A 137 10.01 -4.00 -6.85
C ILE A 137 10.86 -5.27 -6.93
N LEU A 138 10.83 -5.97 -8.06
CA LEU A 138 11.64 -7.17 -8.24
C LEU A 138 13.14 -6.85 -8.20
N ALA A 139 13.94 -7.77 -7.66
CA ALA A 139 15.38 -7.58 -7.47
C ALA A 139 16.15 -7.24 -8.75
N ARG A 140 15.70 -7.72 -9.92
CA ARG A 140 16.29 -7.37 -11.22
C ARG A 140 16.05 -5.90 -11.56
N GLU A 141 14.84 -5.43 -11.35
CA GLU A 141 14.44 -4.06 -11.61
C GLU A 141 15.10 -3.10 -10.62
N ALA A 142 15.12 -3.44 -9.32
CA ALA A 142 15.84 -2.68 -8.31
C ALA A 142 17.31 -2.44 -8.70
N ARG A 143 18.05 -3.50 -9.08
CA ARG A 143 19.46 -3.37 -9.51
C ARG A 143 19.64 -2.47 -10.74
N ARG A 144 18.75 -2.57 -11.72
CA ARG A 144 18.77 -1.73 -12.93
C ARG A 144 18.51 -0.28 -12.53
N ALA A 145 17.42 -0.04 -11.81
CA ALA A 145 16.97 1.28 -11.46
C ALA A 145 17.97 2.01 -10.54
N VAL A 146 18.55 1.33 -9.55
CA VAL A 146 19.60 1.89 -8.68
C VAL A 146 20.81 2.35 -9.49
N LYS A 147 21.27 1.52 -10.43
CA LYS A 147 22.42 1.85 -11.29
C LYS A 147 22.14 3.06 -12.18
N ASP A 148 20.99 3.07 -12.85
CA ASP A 148 20.64 4.09 -13.83
C ASP A 148 20.30 5.42 -13.15
N LEU A 149 19.55 5.38 -12.03
CA LEU A 149 19.29 6.57 -11.20
C LEU A 149 20.59 7.11 -10.61
N GLY A 150 21.48 6.24 -10.13
CA GLY A 150 22.79 6.64 -9.62
C GLY A 150 23.64 7.37 -10.66
N ALA A 151 23.65 6.90 -11.91
CA ALA A 151 24.33 7.57 -13.01
C ALA A 151 23.70 8.93 -13.34
N LEU A 152 22.37 9.02 -13.31
CA LEU A 152 21.63 10.26 -13.52
C LEU A 152 21.95 11.30 -12.44
N ILE A 153 21.94 10.90 -11.16
CA ILE A 153 22.33 11.73 -10.02
C ILE A 153 23.72 12.32 -10.24
N GLY A 154 24.71 11.49 -10.56
CA GLY A 154 26.07 11.95 -10.83
C GLY A 154 26.14 12.96 -11.96
N SER A 155 25.39 12.74 -13.04
CA SER A 155 25.35 13.65 -14.20
C SER A 155 24.73 15.01 -13.90
N VAL A 156 23.58 15.02 -13.20
CA VAL A 156 22.84 16.25 -12.84
C VAL A 156 23.66 17.09 -11.87
N MET A 157 24.24 16.45 -10.86
CA MET A 157 25.07 17.12 -9.85
C MET A 157 26.36 17.71 -10.42
N ALA A 158 26.92 17.10 -11.48
CA ALA A 158 28.13 17.59 -12.14
C ALA A 158 27.85 18.71 -13.15
N ALA A 159 26.77 18.58 -13.94
CA ALA A 159 26.47 19.52 -15.02
C ALA A 159 25.91 20.85 -14.52
N GLN A 160 25.10 20.84 -13.44
CA GLN A 160 24.37 22.00 -12.93
C GLN A 160 23.56 22.75 -14.02
N ALA A 161 23.13 22.03 -15.07
CA ALA A 161 22.32 22.57 -16.14
C ALA A 161 20.95 22.99 -15.63
N VAL A 162 20.37 24.05 -16.20
CA VAL A 162 19.01 24.48 -15.85
C VAL A 162 18.02 23.40 -16.25
N ASP A 163 17.33 22.83 -15.26
CA ASP A 163 16.27 21.81 -15.42
C ASP A 163 14.88 22.33 -15.03
N SER A 164 14.82 23.49 -14.38
CA SER A 164 13.56 24.13 -14.02
C SER A 164 12.93 24.87 -15.22
N PRO A 165 11.67 24.56 -15.58
CA PRO A 165 10.92 25.32 -16.58
C PRO A 165 10.84 26.82 -16.27
N VAL A 166 10.76 27.20 -15.00
CA VAL A 166 10.66 28.61 -14.58
C VAL A 166 11.91 29.38 -15.00
N TYR A 167 13.09 28.82 -14.75
CA TYR A 167 14.36 29.47 -15.08
C TYR A 167 14.73 29.32 -16.55
N THR A 168 14.25 28.27 -17.24
CA THR A 168 14.33 28.16 -18.70
C THR A 168 13.59 29.31 -19.39
N TYR A 169 12.36 29.60 -18.97
CA TYR A 169 11.54 30.64 -19.60
C TYR A 169 11.74 32.05 -19.02
N LEU A 170 12.35 32.17 -17.84
CA LEU A 170 12.73 33.44 -17.19
C LEU A 170 14.25 33.50 -16.91
N PRO A 171 15.11 33.58 -17.94
CA PRO A 171 16.57 33.41 -17.79
C PRO A 171 17.28 34.52 -16.99
N LYS A 172 16.58 35.62 -16.66
CA LYS A 172 17.09 36.72 -15.83
C LYS A 172 16.65 36.62 -14.36
N LEU A 173 15.86 35.61 -14.02
CA LEU A 173 15.40 35.39 -12.65
C LEU A 173 16.57 34.99 -11.76
N LEU A 174 16.67 35.62 -10.59
CA LEU A 174 17.65 35.28 -9.57
C LEU A 174 16.99 34.36 -8.54
N SER A 175 17.68 33.27 -8.19
CA SER A 175 17.18 32.33 -7.19
C SER A 175 17.23 32.93 -5.77
N PRO A 176 16.19 32.72 -4.94
CA PRO A 176 16.20 33.17 -3.54
C PRO A 176 17.32 32.50 -2.73
N ARG A 177 17.72 33.15 -1.63
CA ARG A 177 18.72 32.64 -0.67
C ARG A 177 18.20 32.80 0.76
N MET A 178 18.67 31.92 1.64
CA MET A 178 18.34 31.89 3.06
C MET A 178 19.64 31.84 3.90
N SER A 179 19.57 32.13 5.20
CA SER A 179 20.69 31.95 6.12
C SER A 179 20.98 30.46 6.38
N ASP A 180 22.22 30.14 6.79
CA ASP A 180 22.63 28.76 7.03
C ASP A 180 22.24 28.22 8.42
N GLU A 181 21.72 29.06 9.30
CA GLU A 181 21.30 28.72 10.67
C GLU A 181 20.20 27.62 10.66
N GLU A 182 20.19 26.76 11.69
CA GLU A 182 19.13 25.76 12.02
C GLU A 182 18.91 24.57 11.06
N TYR A 183 19.64 24.47 9.93
CA TYR A 183 19.46 23.37 8.96
C TYR A 183 19.97 22.03 9.40
N GLU A 184 21.18 21.99 9.96
CA GLU A 184 21.82 20.72 10.31
C GLU A 184 21.05 20.03 11.44
N GLU A 185 20.53 20.83 12.38
CA GLU A 185 19.61 20.37 13.43
C GLU A 185 18.32 19.82 12.83
N LEU A 186 17.72 20.53 11.87
CA LEU A 186 16.54 20.04 11.14
C LEU A 186 16.78 18.69 10.45
N LEU A 187 17.92 18.52 9.78
CA LEU A 187 18.29 17.26 9.12
C LEU A 187 18.43 16.12 10.13
N GLY A 188 19.12 16.37 11.25
CA GLY A 188 19.29 15.39 12.32
C GLY A 188 17.96 14.95 12.94
N GLU A 189 17.08 15.89 13.26
CA GLU A 189 15.74 15.59 13.80
C GLU A 189 14.90 14.71 12.85
N ALA A 190 14.92 15.03 11.55
CA ALA A 190 14.16 14.29 10.54
C ALA A 190 14.66 12.84 10.40
N GLU A 191 15.98 12.66 10.31
CA GLU A 191 16.61 11.33 10.19
C GLU A 191 16.33 10.47 11.43
N GLU A 192 16.47 11.03 12.63
CA GLU A 192 16.18 10.31 13.88
C GLU A 192 14.71 9.90 13.98
N ALA A 193 13.78 10.78 13.59
CA ALA A 193 12.37 10.48 13.53
C ALA A 193 12.06 9.36 12.53
N HIS A 194 12.66 9.39 11.34
CA HIS A 194 12.52 8.34 10.33
C HIS A 194 13.03 7.00 10.84
N GLN A 195 14.27 6.94 11.33
CA GLN A 195 14.88 5.70 11.80
C GLN A 195 14.05 5.04 12.91
N ARG A 196 13.50 5.85 13.83
CA ARG A 196 12.60 5.37 14.87
C ARG A 196 11.31 4.81 14.30
N PHE A 197 10.67 5.52 13.36
CA PHE A 197 9.43 5.07 12.72
C PHE A 197 9.65 3.76 11.97
N SER A 198 10.66 3.71 11.10
CA SER A 198 11.01 2.55 10.28
C SER A 198 11.37 1.34 11.12
N ARG A 199 12.01 1.54 12.29
CA ARG A 199 12.23 0.46 13.27
C ARG A 199 10.92 -0.10 13.80
N HIS A 200 10.00 0.76 14.28
CA HIS A 200 8.69 0.30 14.79
C HIS A 200 7.88 -0.43 13.71
N MET A 201 7.88 0.08 12.47
CA MET A 201 7.23 -0.59 11.35
C MET A 201 7.82 -1.98 11.09
N ARG A 202 9.15 -2.09 10.98
CA ARG A 202 9.86 -3.35 10.73
C ARG A 202 9.64 -4.37 11.84
N GLU A 203 9.72 -3.94 13.10
CA GLU A 203 9.50 -4.80 14.27
C GLU A 203 8.04 -5.26 14.34
N GLY A 204 7.09 -4.34 14.13
CA GLY A 204 5.66 -4.64 14.08
C GLY A 204 5.31 -5.66 13.00
N GLU A 205 5.87 -5.52 11.81
CA GLU A 205 5.73 -6.48 10.71
C GLU A 205 6.39 -7.82 11.00
N GLY A 206 7.55 -7.81 11.65
CA GLY A 206 8.22 -9.00 12.13
C GLY A 206 7.34 -9.80 13.09
N PHE A 207 6.72 -9.13 14.06
CA PHE A 207 5.78 -9.75 14.99
C PHE A 207 4.49 -10.21 14.31
N MET A 208 3.96 -9.42 13.38
CA MET A 208 2.77 -9.76 12.60
C MET A 208 2.96 -11.05 11.79
N ARG A 209 4.12 -11.22 11.11
CA ARG A 209 4.45 -12.45 10.38
C ARG A 209 4.53 -13.68 11.29
N GLN A 210 4.93 -13.49 12.54
CA GLN A 210 4.99 -14.53 13.56
C GLN A 210 3.64 -14.73 14.30
N SER A 211 2.56 -14.09 13.84
CA SER A 211 1.25 -14.07 14.51
C SER A 211 1.28 -13.58 15.96
N LYS A 212 2.33 -12.82 16.35
CA LYS A 212 2.48 -12.21 17.68
C LYS A 212 1.74 -10.86 17.73
N HIS A 213 0.43 -10.90 17.48
CA HIS A 213 -0.40 -9.71 17.25
C HIS A 213 -0.35 -8.68 18.38
N LEU A 214 -0.28 -9.11 19.66
CA LEU A 214 -0.19 -8.20 20.79
C LEU A 214 1.12 -7.38 20.78
N LEU A 215 2.24 -8.00 20.40
CA LEU A 215 3.52 -7.29 20.26
C LEU A 215 3.49 -6.36 19.05
N ALA A 216 2.95 -6.83 17.93
CA ALA A 216 2.76 -6.01 16.74
C ALA A 216 1.91 -4.76 17.01
N CYS A 217 0.84 -4.87 17.81
CA CYS A 217 0.04 -3.72 18.23
C CYS A 217 0.84 -2.66 18.97
N ARG A 218 1.80 -3.05 19.82
CA ARG A 218 2.62 -2.09 20.57
C ARG A 218 3.51 -1.28 19.63
N GLU A 219 4.14 -1.95 18.68
CA GLU A 219 4.99 -1.29 17.69
C GLU A 219 4.19 -0.39 16.76
N PHE A 220 3.05 -0.86 16.23
CA PHE A 220 2.21 -0.03 15.37
C PHE A 220 1.52 1.12 16.12
N ALA A 221 1.24 0.96 17.42
CA ALA A 221 0.74 2.07 18.25
C ALA A 221 1.83 3.13 18.45
N ALA A 222 3.09 2.74 18.64
CA ALA A 222 4.22 3.67 18.70
C ALA A 222 4.40 4.39 17.35
N ALA A 223 4.35 3.65 16.24
CA ALA A 223 4.39 4.24 14.90
C ALA A 223 3.21 5.21 14.66
N HIS A 224 2.01 4.88 15.12
CA HIS A 224 0.82 5.74 15.01
C HIS A 224 0.94 7.01 15.83
N ALA A 225 1.54 6.93 17.02
CA ALA A 225 1.80 8.13 17.83
C ALA A 225 2.80 9.08 17.15
N MET A 226 3.72 8.54 16.34
CA MET A 226 4.63 9.34 15.52
C MET A 226 3.94 9.90 14.27
N ARG A 227 3.09 9.10 13.62
CA ARG A 227 2.36 9.46 12.39
C ARG A 227 0.85 9.25 12.52
N PRO A 228 0.14 10.12 13.25
CA PRO A 228 -1.30 9.96 13.45
C PRO A 228 -2.06 10.02 12.13
N GLY A 229 -2.99 9.08 11.93
CA GLY A 229 -3.84 9.01 10.75
C GLY A 229 -3.17 8.45 9.48
N GLU A 230 -1.89 8.07 9.55
CA GLU A 230 -1.19 7.43 8.43
C GLU A 230 -1.89 6.10 8.07
N PRO A 231 -2.47 5.96 6.86
CA PRO A 231 -3.36 4.84 6.56
C PRO A 231 -2.73 3.47 6.75
N ASN A 232 -1.47 3.29 6.33
CA ASN A 232 -0.80 2.00 6.41
C ASN A 232 -0.60 1.55 7.87
N VAL A 233 -0.15 2.45 8.74
CA VAL A 233 -0.02 2.22 10.18
C VAL A 233 -1.38 1.95 10.82
N VAL A 234 -2.41 2.75 10.53
CA VAL A 234 -3.75 2.56 11.11
C VAL A 234 -4.35 1.21 10.70
N GLN A 235 -4.20 0.82 9.43
CA GLN A 235 -4.63 -0.48 8.93
C GLN A 235 -3.93 -1.63 9.64
N LYS A 236 -2.58 -1.59 9.72
CA LYS A 236 -1.79 -2.63 10.42
C LYS A 236 -2.12 -2.69 11.90
N LEU A 237 -2.30 -1.55 12.55
CA LEU A 237 -2.70 -1.47 13.96
C LEU A 237 -4.09 -2.10 14.15
N ALA A 238 -5.11 -1.66 13.42
CA ALA A 238 -6.47 -2.19 13.49
C ALA A 238 -6.52 -3.70 13.23
N LEU A 239 -5.82 -4.18 12.19
CA LEU A 239 -5.73 -5.60 11.83
C LEU A 239 -5.14 -6.44 12.97
N ASN A 240 -4.03 -5.99 13.55
CA ASN A 240 -3.40 -6.70 14.65
C ASN A 240 -4.21 -6.60 15.94
N THR A 241 -4.90 -5.48 16.17
CA THR A 241 -5.78 -5.30 17.34
C THR A 241 -6.88 -6.35 17.34
N TYR A 242 -7.65 -6.49 16.25
CA TYR A 242 -8.75 -7.46 16.24
C TYR A 242 -8.24 -8.92 16.24
N LYS A 243 -7.10 -9.19 15.58
CA LYS A 243 -6.49 -10.53 15.57
C LYS A 243 -5.88 -10.92 16.92
N SER A 244 -5.56 -9.96 17.79
CA SER A 244 -5.03 -10.25 19.13
C SER A 244 -6.02 -11.00 20.01
N LYS A 245 -7.33 -10.78 19.80
CA LYS A 245 -8.42 -11.28 20.65
C LYS A 245 -8.26 -10.93 22.14
N GLN A 246 -7.52 -9.86 22.46
CA GLN A 246 -7.31 -9.39 23.83
C GLN A 246 -8.15 -8.13 24.13
N PRO A 247 -8.69 -7.99 25.35
CA PRO A 247 -8.76 -9.00 26.42
C PRO A 247 -9.73 -10.16 26.10
N ASN A 248 -10.59 -9.99 25.10
CA ASN A 248 -11.40 -11.04 24.50
C ASN A 248 -11.70 -10.67 23.04
N GLU A 249 -12.25 -11.61 22.28
CA GLU A 249 -12.49 -11.44 20.84
C GLU A 249 -13.44 -10.27 20.52
N LEU A 250 -14.53 -10.12 21.28
CA LEU A 250 -15.49 -9.03 21.06
C LEU A 250 -14.88 -7.65 21.32
N ALA A 251 -14.16 -7.50 22.43
CA ALA A 251 -13.47 -6.26 22.79
C ALA A 251 -12.41 -5.89 21.74
N ALA A 252 -11.65 -6.88 21.27
CA ALA A 252 -10.64 -6.69 20.23
C ALA A 252 -11.26 -6.25 18.89
N LEU A 253 -12.41 -6.83 18.50
CA LEU A 253 -13.15 -6.44 17.29
C LEU A 253 -13.65 -4.99 17.38
N LYS A 254 -14.24 -4.60 18.52
CA LYS A 254 -14.71 -3.23 18.74
C LYS A 254 -13.56 -2.21 18.70
N ALA A 255 -12.46 -2.49 19.38
CA ALA A 255 -11.27 -1.65 19.35
C ALA A 255 -10.66 -1.55 17.94
N GLY A 256 -10.61 -2.65 17.19
CA GLY A 256 -10.17 -2.63 15.79
C GLY A 256 -11.09 -1.79 14.89
N LEU A 257 -12.40 -1.80 15.14
CA LEU A 257 -13.38 -1.01 14.39
C LEU A 257 -13.23 0.49 14.68
N GLU A 258 -12.96 0.86 15.94
CA GLU A 258 -12.66 2.25 16.32
C GLU A 258 -11.41 2.76 15.61
N LEU A 259 -10.33 1.95 15.59
CA LEU A 259 -9.07 2.30 14.94
C LEU A 259 -9.24 2.46 13.43
N ILE A 260 -9.84 1.50 12.74
CA ILE A 260 -10.06 1.62 11.28
C ILE A 260 -11.04 2.75 10.95
N GLY A 261 -11.91 3.12 11.89
CA GLY A 261 -12.82 4.26 11.80
C GLY A 261 -12.10 5.60 11.58
N LEU A 262 -10.84 5.73 12.02
CA LEU A 262 -10.01 6.91 11.76
C LEU A 262 -9.75 7.15 10.26
N LEU A 263 -9.90 6.12 9.42
CA LEU A 263 -9.76 6.21 7.96
C LEU A 263 -11.10 6.33 7.23
N HIS A 264 -12.19 6.58 7.97
CA HIS A 264 -13.54 6.81 7.42
C HIS A 264 -13.96 5.74 6.38
N PRO A 265 -13.99 4.44 6.73
CA PRO A 265 -14.20 3.34 5.78
C PRO A 265 -15.54 3.42 5.03
N GLN A 266 -16.54 4.12 5.56
CA GLN A 266 -17.83 4.34 4.90
C GLN A 266 -17.71 5.22 3.65
N GLU A 267 -16.71 6.09 3.60
CA GLU A 267 -16.47 7.05 2.52
C GLU A 267 -15.20 6.72 1.71
N SER A 268 -14.34 5.83 2.24
CA SER A 268 -13.08 5.43 1.61
C SER A 268 -13.26 4.53 0.39
N ASN A 269 -12.42 4.74 -0.62
CA ASN A 269 -12.24 3.81 -1.75
C ASN A 269 -10.98 2.95 -1.59
N ASP A 270 -10.24 3.07 -0.50
CA ASP A 270 -9.06 2.26 -0.27
C ASP A 270 -9.46 0.80 0.05
N PRO A 271 -9.12 -0.17 -0.82
CA PRO A 271 -9.54 -1.57 -0.70
C PRO A 271 -9.04 -2.26 0.58
N GLU A 272 -7.89 -1.84 1.12
CA GLU A 272 -7.35 -2.38 2.37
C GLU A 272 -8.19 -1.90 3.57
N THR A 273 -8.45 -0.59 3.64
CA THR A 273 -9.28 0.03 4.67
C THR A 273 -10.67 -0.61 4.75
N VAL A 274 -11.38 -0.70 3.62
CA VAL A 274 -12.70 -1.32 3.58
C VAL A 274 -12.63 -2.84 3.77
N GLY A 275 -11.57 -3.50 3.28
CA GLY A 275 -11.35 -4.93 3.53
C GLY A 275 -11.22 -5.26 5.01
N ILE A 276 -10.44 -4.48 5.77
CA ILE A 276 -10.29 -4.64 7.23
C ILE A 276 -11.61 -4.35 7.96
N ALA A 277 -12.31 -3.27 7.61
CA ALA A 277 -13.62 -2.96 8.19
C ALA A 277 -14.65 -4.07 7.91
N GLY A 278 -14.66 -4.61 6.69
CA GLY A 278 -15.46 -5.77 6.27
C GLY A 278 -15.10 -7.04 7.05
N ALA A 279 -13.82 -7.28 7.31
CA ALA A 279 -13.32 -8.41 8.09
C ALA A 279 -13.71 -8.37 9.56
N ILE A 280 -13.71 -7.18 10.17
CA ILE A 280 -14.13 -6.98 11.57
C ILE A 280 -15.64 -7.15 11.70
N THR A 281 -16.42 -6.48 10.85
CA THR A 281 -17.89 -6.54 10.88
C THR A 281 -18.44 -7.94 10.55
N LYS A 282 -17.81 -8.68 9.62
CA LYS A 282 -18.11 -10.11 9.39
C LYS A 282 -17.92 -10.96 10.64
N ARG A 283 -16.85 -10.72 11.41
CA ARG A 283 -16.57 -11.47 12.64
C ARG A 283 -17.53 -11.10 13.77
N LEU A 284 -17.93 -9.82 13.86
CA LEU A 284 -19.00 -9.39 14.78
C LEU A 284 -20.32 -10.12 14.44
N TRP A 285 -20.69 -10.23 13.16
CA TRP A 285 -21.83 -11.06 12.74
C TRP A 285 -21.69 -12.51 13.20
N LEU A 286 -20.54 -13.15 12.96
CA LEU A 286 -20.32 -14.56 13.34
C LEU A 286 -20.35 -14.78 14.85
N LEU A 287 -19.98 -13.77 15.65
CA LEU A 287 -19.91 -13.87 17.11
C LEU A 287 -21.23 -13.54 17.80
N GLU A 288 -21.95 -12.51 17.33
CA GLU A 288 -23.13 -11.96 18.00
C GLU A 288 -24.44 -12.13 17.21
N GLY A 289 -24.37 -12.51 15.93
CA GLY A 289 -25.56 -12.63 15.08
C GLY A 289 -26.20 -11.28 14.70
N SER A 290 -25.44 -10.17 14.72
CA SER A 290 -25.96 -8.83 14.34
C SER A 290 -26.13 -8.69 12.82
N ARG A 291 -27.38 -8.56 12.37
CA ARG A 291 -27.71 -8.34 10.95
C ARG A 291 -27.06 -7.07 10.40
N GLU A 292 -26.99 -6.02 11.19
CA GLU A 292 -26.39 -4.74 10.83
C GLU A 292 -24.89 -4.89 10.54
N ALA A 293 -24.19 -5.72 11.32
CA ALA A 293 -22.78 -6.03 11.10
C ALA A 293 -22.58 -6.80 9.78
N LEU A 294 -23.46 -7.75 9.47
CA LEU A 294 -23.42 -8.47 8.20
C LEU A 294 -23.66 -7.55 7.00
N ASP A 295 -24.67 -6.68 7.07
CA ASP A 295 -24.97 -5.73 6.00
C ASP A 295 -23.84 -4.71 5.81
N SER A 296 -23.23 -4.24 6.90
CA SER A 296 -22.02 -3.39 6.85
C SER A 296 -20.85 -4.11 6.18
N SER A 297 -20.64 -5.40 6.50
CA SER A 297 -19.59 -6.21 5.89
C SER A 297 -19.77 -6.34 4.37
N ILE A 298 -21.01 -6.56 3.91
CA ILE A 298 -21.35 -6.60 2.48
C ILE A 298 -21.03 -5.26 1.82
N GLN A 299 -21.38 -4.13 2.44
CA GLN A 299 -21.10 -2.81 1.88
C GLN A 299 -19.59 -2.57 1.72
N PHE A 300 -18.80 -2.86 2.74
CA PHE A 300 -17.36 -2.66 2.72
C PHE A 300 -16.65 -3.56 1.69
N TYR A 301 -16.90 -4.87 1.72
CA TYR A 301 -16.30 -5.78 0.74
C TYR A 301 -16.77 -5.51 -0.68
N ARG A 302 -18.02 -5.08 -0.87
CA ARG A 302 -18.53 -4.66 -2.19
C ARG A 302 -17.74 -3.49 -2.72
N ARG A 303 -17.55 -2.45 -1.92
CA ARG A 303 -16.79 -1.26 -2.32
C ARG A 303 -15.35 -1.62 -2.68
N GLY A 304 -14.67 -2.40 -1.85
CA GLY A 304 -13.30 -2.87 -2.14
C GLY A 304 -13.23 -3.69 -3.43
N PHE A 305 -14.20 -4.60 -3.65
CA PHE A 305 -14.25 -5.42 -4.85
C PHE A 305 -14.60 -4.63 -6.12
N GLU A 306 -15.48 -3.63 -6.03
CA GLU A 306 -15.83 -2.78 -7.17
C GLU A 306 -14.66 -1.91 -7.62
N VAL A 307 -13.84 -1.41 -6.68
CA VAL A 307 -12.65 -0.59 -6.96
C VAL A 307 -11.49 -1.44 -7.49
N LYS A 308 -11.08 -2.49 -6.76
CA LYS A 308 -9.83 -3.22 -7.05
C LYS A 308 -10.02 -4.52 -7.82
N ARG A 309 -11.23 -5.11 -7.79
CA ARG A 309 -11.55 -6.43 -8.37
C ARG A 309 -10.63 -7.56 -7.87
N ASP A 310 -10.08 -7.41 -6.66
CA ASP A 310 -9.18 -8.41 -6.07
C ASP A 310 -9.95 -9.62 -5.50
N TYR A 311 -9.22 -10.72 -5.33
CA TYR A 311 -9.80 -11.98 -4.85
C TYR A 311 -10.15 -11.96 -3.37
N TYR A 312 -9.48 -11.14 -2.54
CA TYR A 312 -9.73 -11.08 -1.11
C TYR A 312 -11.10 -10.46 -0.82
N ASN A 313 -11.36 -9.27 -1.36
CA ASN A 313 -12.64 -8.59 -1.24
C ASN A 313 -13.75 -9.40 -1.91
N GLY A 314 -13.51 -9.92 -3.13
CA GLY A 314 -14.50 -10.69 -3.87
C GLY A 314 -14.92 -11.99 -3.16
N GLN A 315 -13.97 -12.77 -2.65
CA GLN A 315 -14.29 -14.03 -1.96
C GLN A 315 -15.08 -13.77 -0.67
N ASN A 316 -14.67 -12.77 0.11
CA ASN A 316 -15.38 -12.43 1.35
C ASN A 316 -16.76 -11.84 1.05
N LEU A 317 -16.91 -11.01 0.01
CA LEU A 317 -18.20 -10.48 -0.42
C LEU A 317 -19.18 -11.60 -0.77
N ALA A 318 -18.75 -12.56 -1.60
CA ALA A 318 -19.57 -13.71 -1.98
C ALA A 318 -20.02 -14.52 -0.75
N GLN A 319 -19.11 -14.73 0.20
CA GLN A 319 -19.44 -15.43 1.45
C GLN A 319 -20.41 -14.63 2.34
N CYS A 320 -20.29 -13.30 2.43
CA CYS A 320 -21.22 -12.49 3.20
C CYS A 320 -22.63 -12.50 2.59
N PHE A 321 -22.75 -12.52 1.25
CA PHE A 321 -24.04 -12.76 0.60
C PHE A 321 -24.61 -14.15 0.94
N GLU A 322 -23.79 -15.19 0.93
CA GLU A 322 -24.21 -16.54 1.31
C GLU A 322 -24.65 -16.63 2.78
N PHE A 323 -23.99 -15.91 3.70
CA PHE A 323 -24.47 -15.78 5.08
C PHE A 323 -25.81 -15.07 5.16
N ARG A 324 -25.98 -13.99 4.39
CA ARG A 324 -27.23 -13.22 4.43
C ARG A 324 -28.39 -14.05 3.88
N ALA A 325 -28.18 -14.78 2.78
CA ALA A 325 -29.18 -15.67 2.19
C ALA A 325 -29.76 -16.67 3.21
N GLN A 326 -28.94 -17.20 4.12
CA GLN A 326 -29.40 -18.16 5.15
C GLN A 326 -30.37 -17.55 6.17
N VAL A 327 -30.31 -16.23 6.38
CA VAL A 327 -31.10 -15.52 7.39
C VAL A 327 -32.19 -14.62 6.80
N GLN A 328 -32.32 -14.57 5.48
CA GLN A 328 -33.44 -13.90 4.80
C GLN A 328 -34.73 -14.75 4.95
N SER A 329 -35.86 -14.07 5.13
CA SER A 329 -37.18 -14.70 5.09
C SER A 329 -37.75 -14.78 3.67
N GLU A 330 -37.57 -13.71 2.89
CA GLU A 330 -38.13 -13.59 1.55
C GLU A 330 -37.32 -14.39 0.53
N ARG A 331 -38.00 -15.23 -0.24
CA ARG A 331 -37.36 -16.07 -1.26
C ARG A 331 -36.63 -15.24 -2.32
N SER A 332 -37.22 -14.12 -2.77
CA SER A 332 -36.60 -13.24 -3.76
C SER A 332 -35.26 -12.68 -3.27
N GLU A 333 -35.19 -12.31 -2.00
CA GLU A 333 -33.96 -11.82 -1.36
C GLU A 333 -32.91 -12.94 -1.24
N LYS A 334 -33.32 -14.16 -0.88
CA LYS A 334 -32.42 -15.33 -0.89
C LYS A 334 -31.84 -15.59 -2.28
N VAL A 335 -32.70 -15.58 -3.30
CA VAL A 335 -32.28 -15.76 -4.70
C VAL A 335 -31.29 -14.67 -5.10
N PHE A 336 -31.59 -13.40 -4.77
CA PHE A 336 -30.69 -12.27 -5.04
C PHE A 336 -29.30 -12.50 -4.44
N ASP A 337 -29.23 -12.83 -3.14
CA ASP A 337 -27.97 -13.01 -2.43
C ASP A 337 -27.16 -14.19 -3.01
N PHE A 338 -27.78 -15.36 -3.24
CA PHE A 338 -27.08 -16.50 -3.85
C PHE A 338 -26.62 -16.22 -5.28
N MET A 339 -27.43 -15.51 -6.10
CA MET A 339 -27.03 -15.13 -7.46
C MET A 339 -25.88 -14.13 -7.46
N CYS A 340 -25.88 -13.16 -6.55
CA CYS A 340 -24.78 -12.21 -6.36
C CYS A 340 -23.48 -12.96 -6.05
N ALA A 341 -23.50 -13.85 -5.06
CA ALA A 341 -22.35 -14.70 -4.71
C ALA A 341 -21.84 -15.50 -5.92
N GLN A 342 -22.74 -16.15 -6.67
CA GLN A 342 -22.37 -16.94 -7.85
C GLN A 342 -21.73 -16.07 -8.96
N LYS A 343 -22.26 -14.87 -9.21
CA LYS A 343 -21.70 -13.95 -10.22
C LYS A 343 -20.31 -13.47 -9.84
N ILE A 344 -20.10 -13.12 -8.56
CA ILE A 344 -18.78 -12.70 -8.06
C ILE A 344 -17.77 -13.83 -8.23
N ARG A 345 -18.12 -15.07 -7.84
CA ARG A 345 -17.23 -16.23 -8.00
C ARG A 345 -16.85 -16.49 -9.46
N LYS A 346 -17.79 -16.33 -10.41
CA LYS A 346 -17.50 -16.43 -11.86
C LYS A 346 -16.55 -15.34 -12.36
N ILE A 347 -16.70 -14.11 -11.86
CA ILE A 347 -15.77 -13.01 -12.16
C ILE A 347 -14.36 -13.38 -11.66
N LEU A 348 -14.25 -13.86 -10.41
CA LEU A 348 -12.98 -14.27 -9.82
C LEU A 348 -12.31 -15.42 -10.57
N LEU A 349 -13.07 -16.44 -10.99
CA LEU A 349 -12.52 -17.50 -11.84
C LEU A 349 -11.88 -16.93 -13.11
N THR A 350 -12.57 -15.99 -13.77
CA THR A 350 -12.07 -15.39 -15.01
C THR A 350 -10.81 -14.54 -14.78
N SER A 351 -10.79 -13.71 -13.72
CA SER A 351 -9.65 -12.83 -13.44
C SER A 351 -8.43 -13.63 -12.96
N LEU A 352 -8.62 -14.61 -12.09
CA LEU A 352 -7.52 -15.40 -11.52
C LEU A 352 -6.88 -16.35 -12.53
N HIS A 353 -7.61 -16.84 -13.54
CA HIS A 353 -6.98 -17.59 -14.63
C HIS A 353 -6.00 -16.74 -15.45
N ARG A 354 -6.33 -15.47 -15.71
CA ARG A 354 -5.37 -14.55 -16.35
C ARG A 354 -4.12 -14.34 -15.50
N VAL A 355 -4.28 -14.31 -14.18
CA VAL A 355 -3.14 -14.21 -13.25
C VAL A 355 -2.30 -15.49 -13.28
N LEU A 356 -2.93 -16.67 -13.35
CA LEU A 356 -2.21 -17.96 -13.48
C LEU A 356 -1.39 -18.07 -14.77
N GLU A 357 -1.84 -17.42 -15.84
CA GLU A 357 -1.17 -17.42 -17.14
C GLU A 357 0.01 -16.44 -17.22
N SER A 358 0.23 -15.60 -16.19
CA SER A 358 1.36 -14.66 -16.16
C SER A 358 2.70 -15.36 -15.94
N GLU A 359 3.76 -14.89 -16.63
CA GLU A 359 5.10 -15.50 -16.59
C GLU A 359 5.67 -15.59 -15.18
N ASP A 360 5.39 -14.59 -14.34
CA ASP A 360 5.94 -14.44 -13.00
C ASP A 360 5.02 -15.00 -11.89
N PHE A 361 3.95 -15.72 -12.25
CA PHE A 361 2.96 -16.22 -11.28
C PHE A 361 3.60 -17.02 -10.13
N PHE A 362 4.62 -17.82 -10.43
CA PHE A 362 5.28 -18.68 -9.43
C PHE A 362 6.12 -17.90 -8.41
N GLU A 363 6.53 -16.67 -8.74
CA GLU A 363 7.28 -15.77 -7.86
C GLU A 363 6.38 -15.02 -6.87
N ARG A 364 5.06 -15.03 -7.10
CA ARG A 364 4.11 -14.31 -6.25
C ARG A 364 4.08 -14.85 -4.82
N PRO A 365 4.18 -13.99 -3.80
CA PRO A 365 4.11 -14.41 -2.39
C PRO A 365 2.70 -14.89 -1.98
N ASP A 366 1.67 -14.51 -2.73
CA ASP A 366 0.26 -14.81 -2.43
C ASP A 366 -0.34 -15.97 -3.24
N LYS A 367 0.46 -16.67 -4.06
CA LYS A 367 0.01 -17.73 -4.98
C LYS A 367 -0.85 -18.82 -4.34
N ARG A 368 -0.59 -19.18 -3.08
CA ARG A 368 -1.37 -20.16 -2.34
C ARG A 368 -2.81 -19.69 -2.12
N TRP A 369 -3.02 -18.41 -1.84
CA TRP A 369 -4.35 -17.84 -1.67
C TRP A 369 -5.12 -17.79 -2.98
N ILE A 370 -4.43 -17.57 -4.11
CA ILE A 370 -5.03 -17.67 -5.44
C ILE A 370 -5.54 -19.10 -5.70
N TYR A 371 -4.76 -20.13 -5.38
CA TYR A 371 -5.19 -21.52 -5.48
C TYR A 371 -6.41 -21.81 -4.57
N ALA A 372 -6.37 -21.38 -3.32
CA ALA A 372 -7.48 -21.53 -2.37
C ALA A 372 -8.76 -20.87 -2.88
N THR A 373 -8.67 -19.65 -3.41
CA THR A 373 -9.83 -18.93 -3.94
C THR A 373 -10.39 -19.60 -5.19
N LEU A 374 -9.54 -20.06 -6.12
CA LEU A 374 -9.97 -20.80 -7.30
C LEU A 374 -10.70 -22.09 -6.94
N ALA A 375 -10.14 -22.90 -6.02
CA ALA A 375 -10.77 -24.11 -5.54
C ALA A 375 -12.17 -23.81 -4.95
N ASN A 376 -12.26 -22.84 -4.03
CA ASN A 376 -13.53 -22.44 -3.43
C ASN A 376 -14.54 -21.90 -4.44
N CYS A 377 -14.10 -21.13 -5.45
CA CYS A 377 -14.99 -20.63 -6.49
C CYS A 377 -15.53 -21.76 -7.36
N TYR A 378 -14.70 -22.74 -7.72
CA TYR A 378 -15.13 -23.92 -8.47
C TYR A 378 -16.08 -24.82 -7.68
N PHE A 379 -15.80 -25.08 -6.40
CA PHE A 379 -16.72 -25.83 -5.55
C PHE A 379 -18.10 -25.16 -5.45
N ALA A 380 -18.15 -23.85 -5.22
CA ALA A 380 -19.41 -23.10 -5.16
C ALA A 380 -20.16 -23.05 -6.50
N CYS A 381 -19.42 -23.12 -7.61
CA CYS A 381 -19.99 -23.15 -8.95
C CYS A 381 -20.29 -24.58 -9.44
N GLU A 382 -20.36 -25.56 -8.52
CA GLU A 382 -20.72 -26.96 -8.79
C GLU A 382 -19.79 -27.64 -9.81
N GLN A 383 -18.50 -27.30 -9.75
CA GLN A 383 -17.44 -27.79 -10.63
C GLN A 383 -16.29 -28.45 -9.83
N PRO A 384 -16.55 -29.56 -9.11
CA PRO A 384 -15.57 -30.17 -8.21
C PRO A 384 -14.33 -30.70 -8.92
N LYS A 385 -14.46 -31.26 -10.13
CA LYS A 385 -13.33 -31.77 -10.92
C LYS A 385 -12.31 -30.67 -11.27
N GLN A 386 -12.78 -29.44 -11.47
CA GLN A 386 -11.92 -28.28 -11.68
C GLN A 386 -11.35 -27.73 -10.37
N ALA A 387 -12.05 -27.90 -9.24
CA ALA A 387 -11.60 -27.43 -7.93
C ALA A 387 -10.44 -28.27 -7.37
N GLU A 388 -10.51 -29.59 -7.48
CA GLU A 388 -9.57 -30.55 -6.88
C GLU A 388 -8.08 -30.26 -7.17
N PRO A 389 -7.66 -29.95 -8.43
CA PRO A 389 -6.26 -29.61 -8.69
C PRO A 389 -5.79 -28.34 -7.97
N PHE A 390 -6.66 -27.33 -7.82
CA PHE A 390 -6.32 -26.09 -7.13
C PHE A 390 -6.28 -26.30 -5.62
N GLU A 391 -7.19 -27.10 -5.07
CA GLU A 391 -7.14 -27.51 -3.67
C GLU A 391 -5.82 -28.23 -3.36
N HIS A 392 -5.42 -29.21 -4.19
CA HIS A 392 -4.16 -29.91 -4.01
C HIS A 392 -2.95 -28.97 -4.08
N LYS A 393 -2.94 -28.02 -5.03
CA LYS A 393 -1.90 -27.00 -5.12
C LYS A 393 -1.86 -26.08 -3.89
N PHE A 394 -3.02 -25.69 -3.36
CA PHE A 394 -3.10 -24.91 -2.13
C PHE A 394 -2.54 -25.70 -0.93
N MET A 395 -2.93 -26.96 -0.76
CA MET A 395 -2.44 -27.81 0.32
C MET A 395 -0.92 -27.99 0.26
N GLY A 396 -0.36 -28.15 -0.95
CA GLY A 396 1.09 -28.26 -1.14
C GLY A 396 1.87 -26.95 -1.01
N ALA A 397 1.20 -25.79 -1.11
CA ALA A 397 1.82 -24.46 -1.03
C ALA A 397 1.56 -23.73 0.29
N SER A 398 0.69 -24.28 1.17
CA SER A 398 0.44 -23.74 2.50
C SER A 398 1.67 -23.89 3.39
N GLU A 399 2.00 -22.84 4.14
CA GLU A 399 3.20 -22.80 4.99
C GLU A 399 2.86 -22.94 6.48
N ALA A 400 1.59 -22.74 6.84
CA ALA A 400 1.14 -22.79 8.22
C ALA A 400 -0.25 -23.42 8.38
N GLN A 401 -0.47 -24.09 9.52
CA GLN A 401 -1.71 -24.81 9.81
C GLN A 401 -2.94 -23.89 9.79
N TRP A 402 -2.81 -22.65 10.29
CA TRP A 402 -3.92 -21.71 10.31
C TRP A 402 -4.45 -21.36 8.91
N GLU A 403 -3.61 -21.47 7.87
CA GLU A 403 -4.02 -21.24 6.48
C GLU A 403 -4.95 -22.36 6.01
N ILE A 404 -4.56 -23.61 6.30
CA ILE A 404 -5.35 -24.81 6.02
C ILE A 404 -6.66 -24.76 6.80
N ASP A 405 -6.62 -24.45 8.10
CA ASP A 405 -7.81 -24.36 8.94
C ASP A 405 -8.79 -23.31 8.41
N THR A 406 -8.27 -22.16 7.97
CA THR A 406 -9.08 -21.08 7.38
C THR A 406 -9.75 -21.54 6.08
N TYR A 407 -9.01 -22.23 5.22
CA TYR A 407 -9.54 -22.76 3.97
C TYR A 407 -10.62 -23.82 4.22
N MET A 408 -10.35 -24.78 5.11
CA MET A 408 -11.28 -25.86 5.43
C MET A 408 -12.57 -25.33 6.04
N ALA A 409 -12.51 -24.37 6.97
CA ALA A 409 -13.70 -23.74 7.53
C ALA A 409 -14.57 -23.06 6.44
N GLY A 410 -13.94 -22.41 5.46
CA GLY A 410 -14.66 -21.82 4.32
C GLY A 410 -15.28 -22.86 3.40
N LYS A 411 -14.57 -23.96 3.15
CA LYS A 411 -15.05 -25.09 2.34
C LYS A 411 -16.24 -25.79 3.01
N ASP A 412 -16.14 -26.09 4.30
CA ASP A 412 -17.19 -26.75 5.07
C ASP A 412 -18.49 -25.94 5.06
N GLU A 413 -18.39 -24.62 5.25
CA GLU A 413 -19.55 -23.72 5.16
C GLU A 413 -20.21 -23.77 3.77
N LEU A 414 -19.41 -23.76 2.70
CA LEU A 414 -19.89 -23.81 1.32
C LEU A 414 -20.66 -25.09 1.01
N PHE A 415 -20.24 -26.22 1.58
CA PHE A 415 -20.93 -27.50 1.47
C PHE A 415 -22.16 -27.57 2.37
N ARG A 416 -22.09 -27.02 3.59
CA ARG A 416 -23.22 -26.97 4.53
C ARG A 416 -24.44 -26.29 3.91
N ILE A 417 -24.24 -25.21 3.16
CA ILE A 417 -25.33 -24.42 2.56
C ILE A 417 -25.73 -24.88 1.15
N ARG A 418 -25.09 -25.94 0.62
CA ARG A 418 -25.21 -26.33 -0.79
C ARG A 418 -26.64 -26.71 -1.18
N GLU A 419 -27.32 -27.49 -0.35
CA GLU A 419 -28.69 -27.94 -0.63
C GLU A 419 -29.68 -26.77 -0.68
N ASP A 420 -29.62 -25.88 0.31
CA ASP A 420 -30.46 -24.66 0.36
C ASP A 420 -30.21 -23.75 -0.86
N ARG A 421 -28.92 -23.55 -1.21
CA ARG A 421 -28.51 -22.79 -2.39
C ARG A 421 -29.10 -23.38 -3.68
N LEU A 422 -28.93 -24.68 -3.91
CA LEU A 422 -29.42 -25.34 -5.13
C LEU A 422 -30.95 -25.33 -5.21
N THR A 423 -31.62 -25.59 -4.09
CA THR A 423 -33.10 -25.61 -4.03
C THR A 423 -33.66 -24.21 -4.29
N THR A 424 -33.11 -23.19 -3.64
CA THR A 424 -33.54 -21.80 -3.82
C THR A 424 -33.42 -21.34 -5.27
N LEU A 425 -32.30 -21.66 -5.94
CA LEU A 425 -32.00 -21.25 -7.31
C LEU A 425 -32.75 -22.05 -8.39
N SER A 426 -33.20 -23.27 -8.10
CA SER A 426 -33.89 -24.13 -9.08
C SER A 426 -35.41 -23.90 -9.14
N GLN A 427 -36.07 -23.57 -8.02
CA GLN A 427 -37.53 -23.42 -7.92
C GLN A 427 -38.11 -22.16 -8.60
N GLY A 428 -37.35 -21.48 -9.46
CA GLY A 428 -37.76 -20.26 -10.18
C GLY A 428 -37.74 -20.39 -11.70
N GLN A 429 -37.56 -21.61 -12.21
CA GLN A 429 -37.53 -21.92 -13.65
C GLN A 429 -38.84 -22.54 -14.17
N GLU A 430 -39.92 -22.53 -13.38
CA GLU A 430 -41.26 -22.97 -13.81
C GLU A 430 -42.11 -21.79 -14.34
#